data_AF-A0A1B4LHC0-F1
#
_entry.id   AF-A0A1B4LHC0-F1
#
_cell.length_a   1.000
_cell.length_b   1.000
_cell.length_c   1.000
_cell.angle_alpha   90.00
_cell.angle_beta   90.00
_cell.angle_gamma   90.00
#
_symmetry.space_group_name_H-M   'P 1'
#
loop_
_entity.id
_entity.type
_entity.pdbx_description
1 polymer ?
#
loop_
_entity_poly.entity_id
_entity_poly.type
_entity_poly.pdbx_seq_one_letter_code
_entity_poly.pdbx_strand_id
1 'polypeptide(L)'
;MTERVLVKTTQDGRKVEVIDGWVCLAGVRETDHLVPLGEHPNRQAIARTVRGATHVAGRLPLTHDEAAIAQGALSAAQRAFDASPQGIAQRIRKAVWAKTAAEGVE
;
A
#
# COMPACT_ATOMS: atom_id res chain seq x y z
N MET A 1 1.90 7.88 -18.11
CA MET A 1 2.60 8.71 -17.11
C MET A 1 2.46 8.00 -15.78
N THR A 2 3.55 7.60 -15.13
CA THR A 2 3.46 7.02 -13.78
C THR A 2 3.00 8.13 -12.84
N GLU A 3 1.78 8.00 -12.32
CA GLU A 3 1.25 8.91 -11.32
C GLU A 3 2.09 8.76 -10.04
N ARG A 4 2.60 9.89 -9.53
CA ARG A 4 3.41 9.94 -8.32
C ARG A 4 2.73 10.87 -7.33
N VAL A 5 2.42 10.34 -6.16
CA VAL A 5 1.78 11.11 -5.08
C VAL A 5 2.78 11.26 -3.94
N LEU A 6 3.16 12.49 -3.62
CA LEU A 6 4.01 12.78 -2.48
C LEU A 6 3.23 12.59 -1.18
N VAL A 7 3.72 11.70 -0.32
CA VAL A 7 3.16 11.48 1.02
C VAL A 7 3.84 12.38 2.02
N LYS A 8 5.19 12.35 2.06
CA LYS A 8 6.00 13.19 2.94
C LYS A 8 7.46 13.25 2.53
N THR A 9 8.20 14.11 3.21
CA THR A 9 9.67 14.13 3.16
C THR A 9 10.22 13.71 4.53
N THR A 10 11.12 12.73 4.55
CA THR A 10 11.81 12.31 5.77
C THR A 10 12.78 13.40 6.25
N GLN A 11 13.18 13.35 7.51
CA GLN A 11 14.16 14.30 8.09
C GLN A 11 15.51 14.28 7.36
N ASP A 12 15.84 13.15 6.75
CA ASP A 12 17.04 12.92 5.94
C ASP A 12 16.90 13.45 4.49
N GLY A 13 15.82 14.18 4.19
CA GLY A 13 15.55 14.78 2.87
C GLY A 13 15.01 13.80 1.82
N ARG A 14 14.93 12.50 2.11
CA ARG A 14 14.36 11.50 1.21
C ARG A 14 12.84 11.62 1.14
N LYS A 15 12.30 11.62 -0.08
CA LYS A 15 10.85 11.65 -0.33
C LYS A 15 10.24 10.27 -0.14
N VAL A 16 9.04 10.25 0.45
CA VAL A 16 8.15 9.09 0.49
C VAL A 16 7.02 9.38 -0.48
N GLU A 17 6.91 8.57 -1.52
CA GLU A 17 5.97 8.76 -2.62
C GLU A 17 5.25 7.46 -2.91
N VAL A 18 3.98 7.52 -3.33
CA VAL A 18 3.31 6.39 -3.94
C VAL A 18 3.55 6.43 -5.44
N ILE A 19 4.12 5.37 -6.00
CA ILE A 19 4.52 5.24 -7.39
C ILE A 19 4.03 3.89 -7.90
N ASP A 20 3.15 3.89 -8.91
CA ASP A 20 2.70 2.65 -9.57
C ASP A 20 2.10 1.61 -8.59
N GLY A 21 1.37 2.08 -7.57
CA GLY A 21 0.77 1.22 -6.54
C GLY A 21 1.74 0.73 -5.45
N TRP A 22 2.94 1.31 -5.38
CA TRP A 22 3.92 1.03 -4.32
C TRP A 22 4.23 2.28 -3.52
N VAL A 23 4.31 2.15 -2.20
CA VAL A 23 4.98 3.14 -1.37
C VAL A 23 6.48 3.01 -1.59
N CYS A 24 7.12 4.11 -1.96
CA CYS A 24 8.53 4.18 -2.31
C CYS A 24 9.26 5.19 -1.42
N LEU A 25 10.46 4.82 -0.97
CA LEU A 25 11.40 5.72 -0.29
C LEU A 25 12.52 6.09 -1.27
N ALA A 26 12.66 7.38 -1.59
CA ALA A 26 13.64 7.86 -2.57
C ALA A 26 13.55 7.11 -3.92
N GLY A 27 12.33 6.76 -4.35
CA GLY A 27 12.07 5.99 -5.57
C GLY A 27 12.25 4.47 -5.46
N VAL A 28 12.73 3.96 -4.32
CA VAL A 28 12.87 2.51 -4.07
C VAL A 28 11.60 1.96 -3.44
N ARG A 29 11.04 0.89 -4.01
CA ARG A 29 9.82 0.23 -3.52
C ARG A 29 10.02 -0.36 -2.12
N GLU A 30 9.11 -0.05 -1.22
CA GLU A 30 9.07 -0.56 0.15
C GLU A 30 7.94 -1.56 0.36
N THR A 31 6.71 -1.17 0.02
CA THR A 31 5.51 -2.00 0.22
C THR A 31 4.37 -1.54 -0.67
N ASP A 32 3.41 -2.40 -0.94
CA ASP A 32 2.15 -2.12 -1.63
C ASP A 32 0.97 -1.88 -0.67
N HIS A 33 1.15 -2.10 0.64
CA HIS A 33 0.07 -2.01 1.64
C HIS A 33 0.51 -1.29 2.92
N LEU A 34 -0.48 -0.76 3.64
CA LEU A 34 -0.31 -0.14 4.95
C LEU A 34 -0.74 -1.11 6.04
N VAL A 35 0.06 -1.21 7.10
CA VAL A 35 -0.26 -2.01 8.30
C VAL A 35 -0.65 -1.07 9.44
N PRO A 36 -1.85 -1.21 10.03
CA PRO A 36 -2.21 -0.47 11.24
C PRO A 36 -1.20 -0.74 12.37
N LEU A 37 -0.79 0.31 13.07
CA LEU A 37 0.25 0.20 14.09
C LEU A 37 -0.12 -0.77 15.21
N GLY A 38 -1.42 -0.94 15.50
CA GLY A 38 -1.90 -1.91 16.48
C GLY A 38 -1.54 -3.36 16.17
N GLU A 39 -1.43 -3.70 14.88
CA GLU A 39 -1.13 -5.05 14.38
C GLU A 39 0.38 -5.28 14.20
N HIS A 40 1.20 -4.23 14.28
CA HIS A 40 2.63 -4.35 14.05
C HIS A 40 3.36 -4.95 15.27
N PRO A 41 4.25 -5.95 15.09
CA PRO A 41 4.97 -6.58 16.21
C PRO A 41 5.81 -5.56 17.00
N ASN A 42 6.43 -4.61 16.30
CA ASN A 42 7.28 -3.56 16.90
C ASN A 42 6.53 -2.27 17.27
N ARG A 43 5.19 -2.33 17.46
CA ARG A 43 4.35 -1.13 17.70
C ARG A 43 4.87 -0.19 18.79
N GLN A 44 5.37 -0.75 19.89
CA GLN A 44 5.85 0.03 21.03
C GLN A 44 7.12 0.81 20.71
N ALA A 45 8.05 0.21 19.96
CA ALA A 45 9.27 0.87 19.54
C ALA A 45 8.96 2.02 18.57
N ILE A 46 8.07 1.78 17.61
CA ILE A 46 7.65 2.76 16.61
C ILE A 46 6.95 3.95 17.27
N ALA A 47 5.98 3.70 18.16
CA ALA A 47 5.24 4.76 18.85
C ALA A 47 6.12 5.67 19.71
N ARG A 48 7.24 5.14 20.25
CA ARG A 48 8.22 5.92 21.02
C ARG A 48 9.08 6.82 20.12
N THR A 49 9.47 6.33 18.96
CA THR A 49 10.34 7.06 18.02
C THR A 49 9.56 8.10 17.20
N VAL A 50 8.35 7.77 16.78
CA VAL A 50 7.51 8.65 15.96
C VAL A 50 6.17 8.85 16.66
N ARG A 51 6.06 9.97 17.38
CA ARG A 51 4.82 10.33 18.06
C ARG A 51 3.72 10.59 17.03
N GLY A 52 2.56 9.96 17.23
CA GLY A 52 1.41 10.10 16.32
C GLY A 52 1.41 9.15 15.12
N ALA A 53 2.37 8.22 15.04
CA ALA A 53 2.31 7.15 14.05
C ALA A 53 1.05 6.29 14.28
N THR A 54 0.29 6.06 13.21
CA THR A 54 -0.93 5.23 13.23
C THR A 54 -0.83 4.03 12.31
N HIS A 55 -0.01 4.13 11.25
CA HIS A 55 0.20 3.08 10.27
C HIS A 55 1.69 2.93 9.97
N VAL A 56 2.06 1.80 9.37
CA VAL A 56 3.40 1.49 8.94
C VAL A 56 3.36 1.02 7.48
N ALA A 57 4.17 1.64 6.63
CA ALA A 57 4.40 1.22 5.25
C ALA A 57 5.82 0.64 5.14
N GLY A 58 5.96 -0.68 5.23
CA GLY A 58 7.29 -1.31 5.26
C GLY A 58 8.08 -0.87 6.50
N ARG A 59 9.16 -0.12 6.32
CA ARG A 59 9.96 0.47 7.41
C ARG A 59 9.55 1.90 7.75
N LEU A 60 8.54 2.46 7.07
CA LEU A 60 8.14 3.86 7.17
C LEU A 60 6.92 4.01 8.11
N PRO A 61 7.09 4.53 9.33
CA PRO A 61 5.95 4.90 10.16
C PRO A 61 5.27 6.13 9.59
N LEU A 62 3.94 6.10 9.48
CA LEU A 62 3.11 7.18 8.95
C LEU A 62 2.14 7.71 10.01
N THR A 63 1.94 9.03 10.01
CA THR A 63 0.85 9.66 10.76
C THR A 63 -0.49 9.34 10.11
N HIS A 64 -1.60 9.69 10.77
CA HIS A 64 -2.93 9.46 10.23
C HIS A 64 -3.15 10.15 8.87
N ASP A 65 -2.75 11.41 8.74
CA ASP A 65 -2.90 12.21 7.51
C ASP A 65 -2.06 11.64 6.36
N GLU A 66 -0.80 11.32 6.64
CA GLU A 66 0.11 10.69 5.68
C GLU A 66 -0.40 9.31 5.21
N ALA A 67 -0.93 8.51 6.15
CA ALA A 67 -1.53 7.23 5.83
C ALA A 67 -2.77 7.38 4.95
N ALA A 68 -3.61 8.40 5.19
CA ALA A 68 -4.78 8.67 4.36
C ALA A 68 -4.39 9.04 2.92
N ILE A 69 -3.36 9.87 2.74
CA ILE A 69 -2.81 10.23 1.43
C ILE A 69 -2.28 8.98 0.71
N ALA A 70 -1.46 8.19 1.41
CA ALA A 70 -0.88 6.97 0.86
C ALA A 70 -1.98 5.96 0.47
N GLN A 71 -2.96 5.73 1.34
CA GLN A 71 -4.08 4.81 1.10
C GLN A 71 -4.93 5.27 -0.10
N GLY A 72 -5.18 6.58 -0.21
CA GLY A 72 -5.89 7.17 -1.35
C GLY A 72 -5.16 6.92 -2.67
N ALA A 73 -3.85 7.15 -2.69
CA ALA A 73 -3.02 6.93 -3.88
C ALA A 73 -2.91 5.44 -4.26
N LEU A 74 -2.72 4.55 -3.29
CA LEU A 74 -2.72 3.10 -3.51
C LEU A 74 -4.06 2.62 -4.08
N SER A 75 -5.17 3.11 -3.52
CA SER A 75 -6.52 2.77 -3.98
C SER A 75 -6.81 3.32 -5.38
N ALA A 76 -6.24 4.48 -5.75
CA ALA A 76 -6.34 5.02 -7.10
C ALA A 76 -5.54 4.17 -8.11
N ALA A 77 -4.31 3.79 -7.76
CA ALA A 77 -3.49 2.91 -8.58
C ALA A 77 -4.15 1.54 -8.79
N GLN A 78 -4.70 0.95 -7.73
CA GLN A 78 -5.42 -0.32 -7.82
C GLN A 78 -6.65 -0.22 -8.73
N ARG A 79 -7.45 0.86 -8.62
CA ARG A 79 -8.60 1.08 -9.51
C ARG A 79 -8.19 1.20 -10.98
N ALA A 80 -7.08 1.89 -11.26
CA ALA A 80 -6.56 1.99 -12.62
C ALA A 80 -6.14 0.62 -13.17
N PHE A 81 -5.49 -0.22 -12.34
CA PHE A 81 -5.15 -1.59 -12.71
C PHE A 81 -6.39 -2.47 -12.92
N ASP A 82 -7.37 -2.41 -12.02
CA ASP A 82 -8.59 -3.22 -12.09
C ASP A 82 -9.45 -2.89 -13.32
N ALA A 83 -9.38 -1.66 -13.81
CA ALA A 83 -10.02 -1.22 -15.06
C ALA A 83 -9.25 -1.63 -16.32
N SER A 84 -8.00 -2.10 -16.20
CA SER A 84 -7.19 -2.54 -17.33
C SER A 84 -7.65 -3.89 -17.87
N PRO A 85 -7.39 -4.22 -19.15
CA PRO A 85 -7.70 -5.54 -19.72
C PRO A 85 -7.06 -6.70 -18.93
N GLN A 86 -5.87 -6.46 -18.37
CA GLN A 86 -5.13 -7.43 -17.56
C GLN A 86 -5.81 -7.64 -16.19
N GLY A 87 -6.21 -6.55 -15.52
CA GLY A 87 -6.95 -6.61 -14.26
C GLY A 87 -8.30 -7.31 -14.41
N ILE A 88 -9.04 -7.01 -15.48
CA ILE A 88 -10.31 -7.68 -15.82
C ILE A 88 -10.08 -9.18 -16.02
N ALA A 89 -9.10 -9.58 -16.84
CA ALA A 89 -8.80 -11.00 -17.07
C ALA A 89 -8.41 -11.73 -15.77
N GLN A 90 -7.63 -11.09 -14.90
CA GLN A 90 -7.26 -11.65 -13.61
C GLN A 90 -8.47 -11.85 -12.69
N ARG A 91 -9.39 -10.88 -12.64
CA ARG A 91 -10.63 -10.99 -11.85
C ARG A 91 -11.52 -12.12 -12.36
N ILE A 92 -11.69 -12.25 -13.69
CA ILE A 92 -12.43 -13.36 -14.30
C ILE A 92 -11.80 -14.70 -13.93
N ARG A 93 -10.47 -14.82 -14.05
CA ARG A 93 -9.74 -16.04 -13.67
C ARG A 93 -9.97 -16.40 -12.20
N LYS A 94 -9.85 -15.44 -11.28
CA LYS A 94 -10.10 -15.66 -9.84
C LYS A 94 -11.55 -16.09 -9.58
N ALA A 95 -12.53 -15.50 -10.26
CA ALA A 95 -13.93 -15.88 -10.12
C ALA A 95 -14.21 -17.30 -10.61
N VAL A 96 -13.60 -17.70 -11.74
CA VAL A 96 -13.66 -19.08 -12.23
C VAL A 96 -13.05 -20.04 -11.21
N TRP A 97 -11.84 -19.76 -10.72
CA TRP A 97 -11.20 -20.60 -9.70
C TRP A 97 -12.02 -20.70 -8.40
N ALA A 98 -12.60 -19.59 -7.93
CA ALA A 98 -13.45 -19.61 -6.76
C ALA A 98 -14.72 -20.47 -6.97
N LYS A 99 -15.33 -20.41 -8.16
CA LYS A 99 -16.45 -21.27 -8.54
C LYS A 99 -16.04 -22.74 -8.57
N THR A 100 -14.93 -23.05 -9.25
CA THR A 100 -14.36 -24.41 -9.36
C THR A 100 -14.04 -25.00 -7.99
N ALA A 101 -13.39 -24.23 -7.11
CA ALA A 101 -13.10 -24.65 -5.73
C ALA A 101 -14.38 -24.88 -4.91
N ALA A 102 -15.42 -24.04 -5.09
CA ALA A 102 -16.70 -24.21 -4.41
C ALA A 102 -17.49 -25.43 -4.93
N GLU A 103 -17.29 -25.81 -6.20
CA GLU A 103 -17.86 -27.00 -6.82
C GLU A 103 -17.10 -28.30 -6.47
N GLY A 104 -16.03 -28.22 -5.67
CA GLY A 104 -15.32 -29.37 -5.12
C GLY A 104 -14.50 -30.17 -6.13
N VAL A 105 -14.17 -29.58 -7.28
CA VAL A 105 -13.26 -30.20 -8.24
C VAL A 105 -11.82 -29.76 -7.91
N GLU A 106 -11.03 -30.73 -7.44
CA GLU A 106 -9.57 -30.59 -7.26
C GLU A 106 -8.82 -31.04 -8.52
#